data_AF-A0A8T4F0G9-F1
#
_entry.id   AF-A0A8T4F0G9-F1
#
_cell.length_a   1.000
_cell.length_b   1.000
_cell.length_c   1.000
_cell.angle_alpha   90.00
_cell.angle_beta   90.00
_cell.angle_gamma   90.00
#
_symmetry.space_group_name_H-M   'P 1'
#
loop_
_entity.id
_entity.type
_entity.pdbx_description
1 polymer ?
#
loop_
_entity_poly.entity_id
_entity_poly.type
_entity_poly.pdbx_seq_one_letter_code
_entity_poly.pdbx_strand_id
1 'polypeptide(L)'
;MKRTIAQMVTGSAAALAVLAGTQIAAAPAQARTACPIQPYGLIGDYWRAMGGENSWFGCATRTEYTPPNFLHGRKQTFEHGQIAWSPDQGSNMIVAAFDKNGVAVFRWGPTNPFNYDYFVVDFGPGTPEIRAPFKGGPRTQGRAEGHGHTLYSFSVRGCDYGFLQITRSCRQGWTIPVSVKV
;
A
#
# COMPACT_ATOMS: atom_id res chain seq x y z
N MET A 1 73.35 49.61 -56.20
CA MET A 1 73.73 49.36 -54.79
C MET A 1 72.68 48.45 -54.15
N LYS A 2 73.08 47.24 -53.72
CA LYS A 2 72.60 46.45 -52.55
C LYS A 2 71.10 46.49 -52.16
N ARG A 3 70.34 45.39 -52.33
CA ARG A 3 70.05 44.32 -51.31
C ARG A 3 68.75 43.52 -51.59
N THR A 4 68.95 42.21 -51.61
CA THR A 4 68.14 41.00 -51.39
C THR A 4 67.01 41.08 -50.35
N ILE A 5 65.89 40.33 -50.53
CA ILE A 5 65.42 39.19 -49.69
C ILE A 5 63.95 38.80 -50.01
N ALA A 6 63.74 37.49 -50.17
CA ALA A 6 62.47 36.79 -50.39
C ALA A 6 61.60 36.70 -49.11
N GLN A 7 60.28 36.61 -49.27
CA GLN A 7 59.36 36.25 -48.19
C GLN A 7 58.53 35.00 -48.56
N MET A 8 58.61 34.03 -47.66
CA MET A 8 57.81 32.80 -47.58
C MET A 8 56.35 33.14 -47.25
N VAL A 9 55.41 32.43 -47.89
CA VAL A 9 54.00 32.40 -47.47
C VAL A 9 53.71 31.03 -46.87
N THR A 10 53.30 31.01 -45.62
CA THR A 10 52.88 29.83 -44.86
C THR A 10 51.40 29.88 -44.51
N GLY A 11 50.73 28.73 -44.66
CA GLY A 11 49.67 28.25 -43.78
C GLY A 11 48.25 28.76 -44.07
N SER A 12 47.17 27.99 -43.94
CA SER A 12 46.99 26.61 -43.47
C SER A 12 45.63 26.12 -43.97
N ALA A 13 45.53 24.85 -44.37
CA ALA A 13 44.26 24.20 -44.70
C ALA A 13 43.53 23.82 -43.40
N ALA A 14 42.27 24.24 -43.24
CA ALA A 14 41.41 23.83 -42.14
C ALA A 14 40.87 22.41 -42.41
N ALA A 15 41.24 21.45 -41.55
CA ALA A 15 40.68 20.11 -41.56
C ALA A 15 39.32 20.09 -40.83
N LEU A 16 38.25 19.73 -41.52
CA LEU A 16 36.95 19.41 -40.93
C LEU A 16 36.96 17.99 -40.36
N ALA A 17 36.87 17.86 -39.04
CA ALA A 17 36.67 16.59 -38.36
C ALA A 17 35.16 16.26 -38.33
N VAL A 18 34.76 15.18 -39.00
CA VAL A 18 33.39 14.64 -38.93
C VAL A 18 33.30 13.73 -37.71
N LEU A 19 32.57 14.14 -36.68
CA LEU A 19 32.25 13.31 -35.52
C LEU A 19 31.11 12.35 -35.88
N ALA A 20 31.44 11.09 -36.13
CA ALA A 20 30.45 10.02 -36.25
C ALA A 20 29.93 9.66 -34.85
N GLY A 21 28.76 10.16 -34.48
CA GLY A 21 28.08 9.79 -33.24
C GLY A 21 27.47 8.41 -33.34
N THR A 22 27.92 7.46 -32.50
CA THR A 22 27.27 6.17 -32.30
C THR A 22 25.96 6.37 -31.54
N GLN A 23 24.83 6.14 -32.22
CA GLN A 23 23.53 6.13 -31.55
C GLN A 23 23.31 4.78 -30.87
N ILE A 24 23.30 4.78 -29.53
CA ILE A 24 22.86 3.62 -28.75
C ILE A 24 21.33 3.60 -28.85
N ALA A 25 20.78 2.67 -29.62
CA ALA A 25 19.35 2.41 -29.63
C ALA A 25 18.93 1.88 -28.25
N ALA A 26 18.01 2.59 -27.58
CA ALA A 26 17.41 2.11 -26.34
C ALA A 26 16.63 0.82 -26.61
N ALA A 27 16.89 -0.24 -25.84
CA ALA A 27 16.10 -1.46 -25.89
C ALA A 27 14.62 -1.14 -25.64
N PRO A 28 13.67 -1.80 -26.33
CA PRO A 28 12.25 -1.58 -26.08
C PRO A 28 11.97 -1.91 -24.62
N ALA A 29 11.41 -0.95 -23.87
CA ALA A 29 10.93 -1.22 -22.53
C ALA A 29 9.80 -2.27 -22.65
N GLN A 30 10.04 -3.50 -22.18
CA GLN A 30 8.95 -4.47 -22.03
C GLN A 30 7.88 -3.83 -21.13
N ALA A 31 6.71 -3.55 -21.70
CA ALA A 31 5.53 -3.20 -20.93
C ALA A 31 5.28 -4.38 -19.99
N ARG A 32 5.43 -4.14 -18.67
CA ARG A 32 5.05 -5.14 -17.68
C ARG A 32 3.60 -5.49 -17.96
N THR A 33 3.31 -6.78 -18.13
CA THR A 33 1.92 -7.23 -18.24
C THR A 33 1.22 -6.81 -16.96
N ALA A 34 0.33 -5.82 -17.07
CA ALA A 34 -0.47 -5.35 -15.95
C ALA A 34 -1.21 -6.53 -15.29
N CYS A 35 -1.49 -6.43 -13.99
CA CYS A 35 -2.18 -7.49 -13.28
C CYS A 35 -3.46 -7.95 -14.01
N PRO A 36 -3.71 -9.27 -14.15
CA PRO A 36 -4.88 -9.77 -14.89
C PRO A 36 -6.22 -9.31 -14.31
N ILE A 37 -6.28 -9.17 -12.99
CA ILE A 37 -7.44 -8.66 -12.28
C ILE A 37 -7.14 -7.22 -11.88
N GLN A 38 -8.01 -6.30 -12.28
CA GLN A 38 -7.94 -4.89 -11.92
C GLN A 38 -8.94 -4.60 -10.79
N PRO A 39 -8.47 -4.41 -9.54
CA PRO A 39 -9.31 -3.98 -8.44
C PRO A 39 -10.06 -2.67 -8.72
N TYR A 40 -11.30 -2.58 -8.29
CA TYR A 40 -12.16 -1.41 -8.46
C TYR A 40 -12.82 -1.01 -7.13
N GLY A 41 -13.61 0.07 -7.15
CA GLY A 41 -14.27 0.59 -5.95
C GLY A 41 -13.28 0.96 -4.84
N LEU A 42 -13.76 0.99 -3.59
CA LEU A 42 -12.95 1.40 -2.44
C LEU A 42 -11.73 0.50 -2.21
N ILE A 43 -11.84 -0.81 -2.47
CA ILE A 43 -10.72 -1.74 -2.38
C ILE A 43 -9.66 -1.39 -3.43
N GLY A 44 -10.08 -1.17 -4.68
CA GLY A 44 -9.18 -0.81 -5.76
C GLY A 44 -8.56 0.58 -5.60
N ASP A 45 -9.30 1.55 -5.09
CA ASP A 45 -8.79 2.88 -4.75
C ASP A 45 -7.70 2.78 -3.68
N TYR A 46 -7.93 2.01 -2.62
CA TYR A 46 -6.93 1.78 -1.59
C TYR A 46 -5.69 1.06 -2.14
N TRP A 47 -5.88 0.00 -2.94
CA TRP A 47 -4.78 -0.74 -3.57
C TRP A 47 -3.93 0.16 -4.48
N ARG A 48 -4.56 0.97 -5.34
CA ARG A 48 -3.86 1.96 -6.18
C ARG A 48 -3.12 3.00 -5.35
N ALA A 49 -3.76 3.53 -4.30
CA ALA A 49 -3.12 4.49 -3.39
C ALA A 49 -1.91 3.91 -2.66
N MET A 50 -1.84 2.58 -2.50
CA MET A 50 -0.70 1.87 -1.92
C MET A 50 0.43 1.56 -2.92
N GLY A 51 0.26 1.90 -4.20
CA GLY A 51 1.23 1.62 -5.27
C GLY A 51 0.80 0.50 -6.23
N GLY A 52 -0.42 0.00 -6.11
CA GLY A 52 -0.98 -1.00 -7.02
C GLY A 52 -0.17 -2.29 -7.04
N GLU A 53 0.15 -2.77 -8.25
CA GLU A 53 0.97 -3.97 -8.49
C GLU A 53 2.39 -3.88 -7.95
N ASN A 54 2.90 -2.66 -7.73
CA ASN A 54 4.21 -2.43 -7.13
C ASN A 54 4.13 -2.23 -5.60
N SER A 55 2.94 -2.37 -5.01
CA SER A 55 2.74 -2.30 -3.56
C SER A 55 3.08 -3.62 -2.87
N TRP A 56 3.08 -3.59 -1.53
CA TRP A 56 3.20 -4.79 -0.70
C TRP A 56 2.09 -5.83 -0.90
N PHE A 57 1.01 -5.52 -1.63
CA PHE A 57 -0.03 -6.49 -1.94
C PHE A 57 0.30 -7.35 -3.16
N GLY A 58 1.02 -6.79 -4.15
CA GLY A 58 1.16 -7.38 -5.48
C GLY A 58 -0.17 -7.39 -6.26
N CYS A 59 -0.29 -8.32 -7.20
CA CYS A 59 -1.49 -8.50 -8.01
C CYS A 59 -2.64 -9.13 -7.23
N ALA A 60 -3.88 -8.79 -7.62
CA ALA A 60 -5.05 -9.49 -7.13
C ALA A 60 -5.10 -10.93 -7.68
N THR A 61 -5.33 -11.90 -6.80
CA THR A 61 -5.39 -13.34 -7.16
C THR A 61 -6.82 -13.85 -7.30
N ARG A 62 -7.79 -13.06 -6.84
CA ARG A 62 -9.22 -13.34 -6.97
C ARG A 62 -9.99 -12.04 -7.21
N THR A 63 -11.12 -12.13 -7.91
CA THR A 63 -12.10 -11.04 -7.97
C THR A 63 -12.68 -10.75 -6.59
N GLU A 64 -13.13 -9.51 -6.40
CA GLU A 64 -13.81 -9.08 -5.18
C GLU A 64 -15.04 -9.97 -4.89
N TYR A 65 -15.23 -10.35 -3.62
CA TYR A 65 -16.28 -11.27 -3.19
C TYR A 65 -16.90 -10.88 -1.85
N THR A 66 -18.09 -11.39 -1.57
CA THR A 66 -18.77 -11.22 -0.28
C THR A 66 -18.23 -12.27 0.70
N PRO A 67 -17.62 -11.89 1.83
CA PRO A 67 -17.15 -12.85 2.82
C PRO A 67 -18.32 -13.48 3.59
N PRO A 68 -18.23 -14.75 4.02
CA PRO A 68 -19.25 -15.38 4.86
C PRO A 68 -19.51 -14.56 6.12
N ASN A 69 -20.79 -14.44 6.53
CA ASN A 69 -21.24 -13.68 7.70
C ASN A 69 -21.07 -12.14 7.63
N PHE A 70 -20.62 -11.59 6.51
CA PHE A 70 -20.46 -10.14 6.31
C PHE A 70 -21.14 -9.68 5.02
N LEU A 71 -22.47 -9.82 4.97
CA LEU A 71 -23.28 -9.68 3.75
C LEU A 71 -23.16 -8.29 3.09
N HIS A 72 -22.90 -7.25 3.88
CA HIS A 72 -22.81 -5.89 3.37
C HIS A 72 -21.42 -5.54 2.82
N GLY A 73 -20.37 -6.23 3.24
CA GLY A 73 -19.01 -5.87 2.88
C GLY A 73 -18.44 -6.70 1.74
N ARG A 74 -17.20 -6.37 1.39
CA ARG A 74 -16.49 -6.98 0.27
C ARG A 74 -15.05 -7.23 0.65
N LYS A 75 -14.46 -8.28 0.09
CA LYS A 75 -13.05 -8.63 0.31
C LYS A 75 -12.40 -9.04 -1.00
N GLN A 76 -11.11 -8.76 -1.11
CA GLN A 76 -10.28 -9.20 -2.21
C GLN A 76 -8.95 -9.74 -1.70
N THR A 77 -8.48 -10.79 -2.36
CA THR A 77 -7.20 -11.45 -2.06
C THR A 77 -6.16 -11.03 -3.08
N PHE A 78 -4.97 -10.75 -2.57
CA PHE A 78 -3.78 -10.37 -3.33
C PHE A 78 -2.66 -11.38 -3.06
N GLU A 79 -1.56 -11.30 -3.83
CA GLU A 79 -0.41 -12.20 -3.70
C GLU A 79 0.16 -12.22 -2.28
N HIS A 80 0.21 -11.05 -1.63
CA HIS A 80 0.90 -10.85 -0.36
C HIS A 80 -0.02 -10.24 0.73
N GLY A 81 -1.34 -10.39 0.59
CA GLY A 81 -2.27 -9.84 1.57
C GLY A 81 -3.74 -9.88 1.17
N GLN A 82 -4.54 -9.20 1.99
CA GLN A 82 -5.98 -9.03 1.77
C GLN A 82 -6.41 -7.60 2.08
N ILE A 83 -7.41 -7.14 1.35
CA ILE A 83 -8.09 -5.86 1.59
C ILE A 83 -9.59 -6.16 1.67
N ALA A 84 -10.28 -5.59 2.65
CA ALA A 84 -11.72 -5.65 2.75
C ALA A 84 -12.33 -4.26 2.99
N TRP A 85 -13.49 -4.03 2.39
CA TRP A 85 -14.38 -2.93 2.71
C TRP A 85 -15.44 -3.43 3.70
N SER A 86 -15.50 -2.79 4.87
CA SER A 86 -16.27 -3.23 6.05
C SER A 86 -17.27 -2.15 6.49
N PRO A 87 -18.38 -1.97 5.77
CA PRO A 87 -19.26 -0.79 5.89
C PRO A 87 -19.94 -0.62 7.25
N ASP A 88 -20.16 -1.72 7.97
CA ASP A 88 -20.84 -1.70 9.28
C ASP A 88 -20.03 -0.91 10.34
N GLN A 89 -18.71 -0.75 10.15
CA GLN A 89 -17.81 0.02 11.02
C GLN A 89 -17.47 1.41 10.47
N GLY A 90 -18.01 1.78 9.31
CA GLY A 90 -17.80 3.06 8.66
C GLY A 90 -18.07 2.94 7.16
N SER A 91 -18.76 3.92 6.58
CA SER A 91 -19.21 3.89 5.18
C SER A 91 -18.09 3.59 4.17
N ASN A 92 -16.89 4.12 4.41
CA ASN A 92 -15.70 3.92 3.58
C ASN A 92 -14.61 3.11 4.29
N MET A 93 -14.97 2.33 5.31
CA MET A 93 -14.00 1.62 6.14
C MET A 93 -13.27 0.55 5.34
N ILE A 94 -11.96 0.74 5.18
CA ILE A 94 -11.05 -0.27 4.67
C ILE A 94 -10.29 -0.90 5.82
N VAL A 95 -10.14 -2.22 5.76
CA VAL A 95 -9.15 -2.97 6.55
C VAL A 95 -8.24 -3.70 5.59
N ALA A 96 -6.95 -3.74 5.90
CA ALA A 96 -5.96 -4.35 5.02
C ALA A 96 -4.83 -4.98 5.81
N ALA A 97 -4.45 -6.20 5.41
CA ALA A 97 -3.33 -6.94 5.96
C ALA A 97 -2.35 -7.31 4.84
N PHE A 98 -1.06 -7.04 5.02
CA PHE A 98 -0.02 -7.36 4.04
C PHE A 98 1.33 -7.65 4.71
N ASP A 99 2.16 -8.44 4.03
CA ASP A 99 3.53 -8.68 4.50
C ASP A 99 4.40 -7.49 4.13
N LYS A 100 5.17 -7.01 5.10
CA LYS A 100 6.21 -6.02 4.88
C LYS A 100 7.54 -6.56 5.40
N ASN A 101 8.24 -7.32 4.56
CA ASN A 101 9.55 -7.88 4.86
C ASN A 101 9.57 -8.76 6.13
N GLY A 102 8.62 -9.70 6.26
CA GLY A 102 8.55 -10.57 7.43
C GLY A 102 7.82 -9.94 8.62
N VAL A 103 7.04 -8.88 8.39
CA VAL A 103 6.20 -8.22 9.41
C VAL A 103 4.77 -8.13 8.90
N ALA A 104 3.83 -8.67 9.67
CA ALA A 104 2.42 -8.63 9.33
C ALA A 104 1.85 -7.25 9.64
N VAL A 105 1.64 -6.43 8.62
CA VAL A 105 1.10 -5.07 8.79
C VAL A 105 -0.40 -5.10 8.62
N PHE A 106 -1.13 -4.66 9.66
CA PHE A 106 -2.57 -4.47 9.63
C PHE A 106 -2.91 -2.99 9.71
N ARG A 107 -3.73 -2.50 8.78
CA ARG A 107 -4.20 -1.11 8.73
C ARG A 107 -5.72 -1.07 8.67
N TRP A 108 -6.29 -0.04 9.28
CA TRP A 108 -7.73 0.20 9.23
C TRP A 108 -8.08 1.68 9.14
N GLY A 109 -9.26 1.97 8.61
CA GLY A 109 -9.83 3.31 8.49
C GLY A 109 -10.15 3.69 7.04
N PRO A 110 -10.86 4.81 6.82
CA PRO A 110 -11.48 5.66 7.84
C PRO A 110 -12.79 5.07 8.40
N THR A 111 -13.13 5.34 9.65
CA THR A 111 -14.37 4.83 10.30
C THR A 111 -15.57 5.77 10.22
N ASN A 112 -15.52 6.82 9.40
CA ASN A 112 -16.59 7.82 9.32
C ASN A 112 -17.96 7.17 9.01
N PRO A 113 -19.05 7.62 9.67
CA PRO A 113 -19.14 8.78 10.57
C PRO A 113 -18.74 8.51 12.03
N PHE A 114 -18.34 7.28 12.36
CA PHE A 114 -18.01 6.89 13.73
C PHE A 114 -16.61 7.36 14.14
N ASN A 115 -16.48 7.73 15.41
CA ASN A 115 -15.22 8.11 16.05
C ASN A 115 -15.12 7.34 17.36
N TYR A 116 -13.93 6.84 17.67
CA TYR A 116 -13.72 5.98 18.83
C TYR A 116 -12.65 6.55 19.76
N ASP A 117 -12.78 6.29 21.06
CA ASP A 117 -11.70 6.59 22.02
C ASP A 117 -10.54 5.62 21.88
N TYR A 118 -10.84 4.36 21.57
CA TYR A 118 -9.85 3.32 21.29
C TYR A 118 -10.43 2.25 20.36
N PHE A 119 -9.56 1.44 19.79
CA PHE A 119 -9.86 0.21 19.06
C PHE A 119 -9.31 -1.00 19.82
N VAL A 120 -9.93 -2.15 19.56
CA VAL A 120 -9.43 -3.45 19.97
C VAL A 120 -9.09 -4.21 18.71
N VAL A 121 -7.86 -4.70 18.62
CA VAL A 121 -7.34 -5.45 17.48
C VAL A 121 -7.20 -6.91 17.91
N ASP A 122 -7.87 -7.78 17.17
CA ASP A 122 -7.72 -9.22 17.24
C ASP A 122 -6.72 -9.66 16.16
N PHE A 123 -5.76 -10.50 16.55
CA PHE A 123 -4.70 -11.02 15.67
C PHE A 123 -5.05 -12.43 15.15
N GLY A 124 -6.13 -13.03 15.66
CA GLY A 124 -6.64 -14.34 15.30
C GLY A 124 -6.53 -15.37 16.45
N PRO A 125 -6.95 -16.61 16.20
CA PRO A 125 -6.98 -17.66 17.22
C PRO A 125 -5.62 -17.88 17.90
N GLY A 126 -5.63 -17.98 19.22
CA GLY A 126 -4.42 -18.24 20.01
C GLY A 126 -3.52 -17.03 20.27
N THR A 127 -3.95 -15.82 19.86
CA THR A 127 -3.22 -14.58 20.11
C THR A 127 -4.01 -13.64 21.04
N PRO A 128 -3.37 -12.96 22.01
CA PRO A 128 -4.08 -11.98 22.83
C PRO A 128 -4.54 -10.77 22.02
N GLU A 129 -5.78 -10.32 22.23
CA GLU A 129 -6.26 -9.03 21.71
C GLU A 129 -5.44 -7.87 22.30
N ILE A 130 -5.11 -6.87 21.48
CA ILE A 130 -4.46 -5.64 21.96
C ILE A 130 -5.40 -4.44 21.79
N ARG A 131 -5.13 -3.36 22.54
CA ARG A 131 -5.84 -2.08 22.40
C ARG A 131 -4.97 -1.08 21.65
N ALA A 132 -5.54 -0.42 20.64
CA ALA A 132 -4.93 0.65 19.83
C ALA A 132 -6.01 1.65 19.44
N PRO A 133 -5.86 2.98 19.39
CA PRO A 133 -4.63 3.70 19.54
C PRO A 133 -4.28 3.83 21.02
N PHE A 134 -3.02 4.13 21.26
CA PHE A 134 -2.59 4.71 22.51
C PHE A 134 -3.34 6.03 22.74
N LYS A 135 -3.67 6.32 24.00
CA LYS A 135 -4.36 7.57 24.43
C LYS A 135 -3.87 8.78 23.61
N GLY A 136 -4.77 9.43 22.87
CA GLY A 136 -4.46 10.60 22.03
C GLY A 136 -4.15 10.30 20.55
N GLY A 137 -4.23 9.04 20.11
CA GLY A 137 -4.06 8.68 18.69
C GLY A 137 -5.30 8.98 17.82
N PRO A 138 -5.22 8.67 16.51
CA PRO A 138 -6.32 8.91 15.58
C PRO A 138 -7.60 8.17 15.97
N ARG A 139 -8.74 8.87 15.94
CA ARG A 139 -10.05 8.32 16.37
C ARG A 139 -10.79 7.54 15.28
N THR A 140 -10.26 7.55 14.06
CA THR A 140 -10.94 7.02 12.87
C THR A 140 -10.12 6.03 12.05
N GLN A 141 -8.89 5.75 12.45
CA GLN A 141 -7.96 4.91 11.71
C GLN A 141 -6.83 4.42 12.61
N GLY A 142 -6.06 3.46 12.14
CA GLY A 142 -4.86 3.04 12.84
C GLY A 142 -4.10 1.92 12.13
N ARG A 143 -3.11 1.40 12.86
CA ARG A 143 -2.21 0.35 12.40
C ARG A 143 -1.79 -0.53 13.57
N ALA A 144 -1.60 -1.80 13.30
CA ALA A 144 -0.98 -2.77 14.18
C ALA A 144 0.03 -3.63 13.39
N GLU A 145 0.96 -4.26 14.10
CA GLU A 145 1.98 -5.11 13.52
C GLU A 145 2.04 -6.43 14.29
N GLY A 146 2.05 -7.54 13.55
CA GLY A 146 2.33 -8.87 14.06
C GLY A 146 3.77 -9.27 13.72
N HIS A 147 4.48 -9.78 14.72
CA HIS A 147 5.85 -10.29 14.57
C HIS A 147 5.86 -11.82 14.73
N GLY A 148 6.43 -12.50 13.74
CA GLY A 148 6.52 -13.96 13.70
C GLY A 148 6.10 -14.53 12.34
N HIS A 149 6.65 -15.69 12.00
CA HIS A 149 6.38 -16.38 10.75
C HIS A 149 5.15 -17.28 10.86
N THR A 150 3.96 -16.68 10.81
CA THR A 150 2.68 -17.37 10.96
C THR A 150 1.60 -16.75 10.07
N LEU A 151 0.44 -17.40 10.02
CA LEU A 151 -0.76 -16.81 9.47
C LEU A 151 -1.41 -15.89 10.51
N TYR A 152 -1.55 -14.62 10.17
CA TYR A 152 -2.37 -13.68 10.92
C TYR A 152 -3.76 -13.56 10.30
N SER A 153 -4.77 -13.42 11.14
CA SER A 153 -6.14 -13.12 10.73
C SER A 153 -6.64 -11.94 11.55
N PHE A 154 -6.39 -10.73 11.03
CA PHE A 154 -6.67 -9.51 11.76
C PHE A 154 -8.13 -9.10 11.65
N SER A 155 -8.69 -8.63 12.75
CA SER A 155 -9.91 -7.82 12.76
C SER A 155 -9.81 -6.72 13.80
N VAL A 156 -10.61 -5.67 13.62
CA VAL A 156 -10.68 -4.52 14.53
C VAL A 156 -12.11 -4.15 14.83
N ARG A 157 -12.35 -3.67 16.06
CA ARG A 157 -13.57 -2.97 16.46
C ARG A 157 -13.23 -1.67 17.16
N GLY A 158 -14.07 -0.65 16.96
CA GLY A 158 -13.98 0.61 17.69
C GLY A 158 -14.79 0.60 18.97
N CYS A 159 -14.28 1.27 20.00
CA CYS A 159 -14.87 1.33 21.33
C CYS A 159 -14.72 2.73 21.95
N ASP A 160 -15.70 3.08 22.79
CA ASP A 160 -15.72 4.31 23.57
C ASP A 160 -15.69 4.00 25.07
N TYR A 161 -15.06 4.89 25.83
CA TYR A 161 -15.23 4.95 27.26
C TYR A 161 -16.55 5.66 27.59
N GLY A 162 -17.33 5.09 28.49
CA GLY A 162 -18.51 5.74 29.04
C GLY A 162 -18.19 6.51 30.32
N PHE A 163 -19.21 6.72 31.15
CA PHE A 163 -19.11 7.54 32.37
C PHE A 163 -17.88 7.20 33.23
N LEU A 164 -17.08 8.23 33.53
CA LEU A 164 -15.82 8.15 34.30
C LEU A 164 -14.85 7.05 33.83
N GLN A 165 -14.92 6.64 32.56
CA GLN A 165 -14.17 5.51 31.98
C GLN A 165 -14.45 4.14 32.63
N ILE A 166 -15.53 4.04 33.42
CA ILE A 166 -15.93 2.82 34.12
C ILE A 166 -16.61 1.85 33.15
N THR A 167 -17.45 2.38 32.26
CA THR A 167 -18.15 1.59 31.24
C THR A 167 -17.43 1.65 29.90
N ARG A 168 -17.62 0.61 29.08
CA ARG A 168 -17.02 0.49 27.75
C ARG A 168 -18.09 0.02 26.78
N SER A 169 -18.17 0.63 25.61
CA SER A 169 -19.13 0.23 24.58
C SER A 169 -18.46 0.14 23.22
N CYS A 170 -18.72 -0.93 22.49
CA CYS A 170 -18.20 -1.16 21.13
C CYS A 170 -19.40 -1.51 20.24
N ARG A 171 -20.02 -0.50 19.61
CA ARG A 171 -21.38 -0.62 19.06
C ARG A 171 -21.44 -1.28 17.68
N GLN A 172 -20.41 -1.10 16.87
CA GLN A 172 -20.38 -1.52 15.46
C GLN A 172 -19.86 -2.95 15.25
N GLY A 173 -19.46 -3.66 16.31
CA GLY A 173 -18.91 -5.01 16.19
C GLY A 173 -17.55 -5.04 15.49
N TRP A 174 -17.17 -6.24 15.03
CA TRP A 174 -15.89 -6.51 14.38
C TRP A 174 -15.96 -6.29 12.87
N THR A 175 -14.87 -5.77 12.32
CA THR A 175 -14.66 -5.69 10.86
C THR A 175 -14.52 -7.08 10.22
N ILE A 176 -14.69 -7.12 8.90
CA ILE A 176 -14.32 -8.29 8.09
C ILE A 176 -12.86 -8.67 8.36
N PRO A 177 -12.57 -9.94 8.71
CA PRO A 177 -11.21 -10.35 8.94
C PRO A 177 -10.40 -10.37 7.64
N VAL A 178 -9.18 -9.84 7.71
CA VAL A 178 -8.18 -9.87 6.62
C VAL A 178 -6.95 -10.61 7.09
N SER A 179 -6.44 -11.49 6.24
CA SER A 179 -5.35 -12.39 6.57
C SER A 179 -4.10 -12.11 5.76
N VAL A 180 -2.95 -12.40 6.37
CA VAL A 180 -1.64 -12.34 5.74
C VAL A 180 -0.78 -13.45 6.32
N LYS A 181 -0.01 -14.11 5.45
CA LYS A 181 1.04 -15.05 5.87
C LYS A 181 2.38 -14.34 5.82
N VAL A 182 3.14 -14.47 6.90
CA VAL A 182 4.47 -13.88 7.13
C VAL A 182 5.47 -14.97 7.46
#